data_AF-A0AAD1KMF1-F1
#
_entry.id   AF-A0AAD1KMF1-F1
#
_cell.length_a   1.000
_cell.length_b   1.000
_cell.length_c   1.000
_cell.angle_alpha   90.00
_cell.angle_beta   90.00
_cell.angle_gamma   90.00
#
_symmetry.space_group_name_H-M   'P 1'
#
loop_
_entity.id
_entity.type
_entity.pdbx_description
1 polymer ?
#
loop_
_entity_poly.entity_id
_entity_poly.type
_entity_poly.pdbx_seq_one_letter_code
_entity_poly.pdbx_strand_id
1 'polypeptide(L)'
;MGGHKGPIQAAGAVVLRDGDDGAREVLVVHRPAYDDLSLPKGKLAPGEDLPTTAVREVAEETGINIRLTIPLQPIEYTVRYLTRNGKPKSRAKVVSWWLGVDIGGSIEDATASPEEIDGAFWMPTDQALGHLTYPTDAQVLGEALDLPTTSTVILVRHGKAVSRKEWNSRKRHGKDATRPLERRGRRQAKALANLLSAFGVTRLASSSSTRCMQTLQPYADTIEVEITGLDALSEEVHEANPRKTVSAMRKVIGRALADPTQPIAICGHRPVLPTMREALGGANHPMSTAECLIVHLDEAGRTVRQEWYSSRY
;
A
#
# COMPACT_ATOMS: atom_id res chain seq x y z
N MET A 1 3.86 15.76 -31.71
CA MET A 1 2.83 16.23 -30.74
C MET A 1 3.42 16.12 -29.35
N GLY A 2 3.73 17.24 -28.70
CA GLY A 2 4.31 17.25 -27.36
C GLY A 2 3.26 16.88 -26.33
N GLY A 3 3.19 15.60 -25.96
CA GLY A 3 2.29 15.15 -24.91
C GLY A 3 2.57 15.91 -23.62
N HIS A 4 1.56 16.60 -23.08
CA HIS A 4 1.65 17.19 -21.75
C HIS A 4 2.01 16.07 -20.77
N LYS A 5 3.25 16.09 -20.24
CA LYS A 5 3.62 15.23 -19.12
C LYS A 5 2.67 15.62 -17.97
N GLY A 6 1.92 14.66 -17.43
CA GLY A 6 1.02 14.88 -16.29
C GLY A 6 1.74 15.43 -15.05
N PRO A 7 1.10 15.59 -13.88
CA PRO A 7 1.77 16.09 -12.69
C PRO A 7 3.03 15.27 -12.33
N ILE A 8 4.00 15.90 -11.67
CA ILE A 8 5.08 15.18 -10.97
C ILE A 8 4.41 14.41 -9.83
N GLN A 9 4.63 13.11 -9.78
CA GLN A 9 4.12 12.26 -8.71
C GLN A 9 5.21 12.06 -7.65
N ALA A 10 4.83 12.19 -6.40
CA ALA A 10 5.68 12.01 -5.24
C ALA A 10 4.88 11.34 -4.12
N ALA A 11 5.59 10.72 -3.18
CA ALA A 11 4.98 10.06 -2.04
C ALA A 11 5.88 10.19 -0.81
N GLY A 12 5.26 10.19 0.37
CA GLY A 12 5.95 10.22 1.65
C GLY A 12 5.05 9.70 2.77
N ALA A 13 5.54 9.78 4.00
CA ALA A 13 4.76 9.40 5.17
C ALA A 13 4.94 10.36 6.33
N VAL A 14 3.87 10.50 7.13
CA VAL A 14 3.98 11.01 8.51
C VAL A 14 4.29 9.80 9.37
N VAL A 15 5.53 9.68 9.85
CA VAL A 15 5.93 8.56 10.70
C VAL A 15 5.80 9.01 12.14
N LEU A 16 4.91 8.35 12.89
CA LEU A 16 4.70 8.63 14.31
C LEU A 16 5.23 7.49 15.17
N ARG A 17 5.80 7.85 16.31
CA ARG A 17 6.15 6.91 17.39
C ARG A 17 5.85 7.52 18.75
N ASP A 18 5.82 6.67 19.76
CA ASP A 18 5.83 7.11 21.15
C ASP A 18 7.28 7.24 21.59
N GLY A 19 7.67 8.42 22.09
CA GLY A 19 8.98 8.69 22.66
C GLY A 19 9.15 8.05 24.04
N ASP A 20 10.39 8.02 24.53
CA ASP A 20 10.73 7.41 25.83
C ASP A 20 10.03 8.10 27.02
N ASP A 21 9.69 9.37 26.87
CA ASP A 21 8.96 10.20 27.84
C ASP A 21 7.42 10.09 27.68
N GLY A 22 6.94 9.28 26.74
CA GLY A 22 5.54 9.12 26.39
C GLY A 22 4.99 10.24 25.49
N ALA A 23 5.81 11.22 25.09
CA ALA A 23 5.40 12.21 24.11
C ALA A 23 5.33 11.58 22.71
N ARG A 24 4.35 11.98 21.91
CA ARG A 24 4.26 11.52 20.52
C ARG A 24 5.24 12.30 19.67
N GLU A 25 6.10 11.60 18.96
CA GLU A 25 7.13 12.16 18.08
C GLU A 25 6.80 11.89 16.62
N VAL A 26 7.25 12.80 15.75
CA VAL A 26 7.20 12.66 14.30
C VAL A 26 8.60 12.71 13.71
N LEU A 27 8.82 11.90 12.67
CA LEU A 27 10.07 11.92 11.91
C LEU A 27 10.13 13.12 10.95
N VAL A 28 11.17 13.92 11.09
CA VAL A 28 11.41 15.16 10.33
C VAL A 28 12.78 15.09 9.67
N VAL A 29 12.89 15.69 8.47
CA VAL A 29 14.16 15.86 7.76
C VAL A 29 14.48 17.33 7.56
N HIS A 30 15.78 17.65 7.60
CA HIS A 30 16.32 18.94 7.20
C HIS A 30 16.95 18.85 5.80
N ARG A 31 16.69 19.85 4.95
CA ARG A 31 17.22 19.91 3.58
C ARG A 31 18.09 21.15 3.39
N PRO A 32 19.42 21.01 3.28
CA PRO A 32 20.32 22.17 3.23
C PRO A 32 20.15 23.02 1.97
N ALA A 33 19.69 22.43 0.85
CA ALA A 33 19.43 23.17 -0.39
C ALA A 33 18.34 24.24 -0.26
N TYR A 34 17.45 24.11 0.73
CA TYR A 34 16.33 25.01 0.98
C TYR A 34 16.36 25.63 2.39
N ASP A 35 17.22 25.13 3.28
CA ASP A 35 17.23 25.45 4.71
C ASP A 35 15.83 25.25 5.32
N ASP A 36 15.23 24.08 5.06
CA ASP A 36 13.86 23.77 5.47
C ASP A 36 13.73 22.47 6.27
N LEU A 37 12.73 22.48 7.15
CA LEU A 37 12.23 21.31 7.87
C LEU A 37 10.96 20.82 7.19
N SER A 38 10.96 19.55 6.80
CA SER A 38 9.82 18.94 6.13
C SER A 38 9.62 17.49 6.54
N LEU A 39 8.45 16.95 6.20
CA LEU A 39 8.22 15.52 6.32
C LEU A 39 8.95 14.76 5.19
N PRO A 40 9.40 13.51 5.42
CA PRO A 40 10.15 12.74 4.44
C PRO A 40 9.28 12.32 3.23
N LYS A 41 9.78 12.57 2.01
CA LYS A 41 9.06 12.36 0.73
C LYS A 41 9.97 12.58 -0.47
N GLY A 42 9.79 11.74 -1.48
CA GLY A 42 10.43 11.95 -2.78
C GLY A 42 9.61 11.52 -3.97
N LYS A 43 10.27 11.44 -5.13
CA LYS A 43 9.60 11.34 -6.43
C LYS A 43 9.37 9.88 -6.80
N LEU A 44 8.21 9.60 -7.38
CA LEU A 44 7.88 8.29 -7.93
C LEU A 44 8.93 7.83 -8.95
N ALA A 45 9.60 6.70 -8.66
CA ALA A 45 10.56 6.11 -9.57
C ALA A 45 9.84 5.41 -10.75
N PRO A 46 10.51 5.25 -11.92
CA PRO A 46 9.92 4.54 -13.05
C PRO A 46 9.50 3.10 -12.70
N GLY A 47 8.22 2.79 -12.87
CA GLY A 47 7.67 1.45 -12.61
C GLY A 47 7.31 1.17 -11.15
N GLU A 48 7.52 2.12 -10.25
CA GLU A 48 7.15 2.04 -8.84
C GLU A 48 5.70 2.50 -8.62
N ASP A 49 5.07 2.01 -7.54
CA ASP A 49 3.77 2.47 -7.05
C ASP A 49 3.95 3.41 -5.86
N LEU A 50 3.01 4.35 -5.66
CA LEU A 50 3.15 5.41 -4.65
C LEU A 50 3.39 4.89 -3.22
N PRO A 51 2.75 3.82 -2.74
CA PRO A 51 3.08 3.21 -1.45
C PRO A 51 4.53 2.75 -1.35
N THR A 52 5.05 2.09 -2.40
CA THR A 52 6.45 1.65 -2.44
C THR A 52 7.40 2.85 -2.46
N THR A 53 7.05 3.91 -3.21
CA THR A 53 7.78 5.19 -3.17
C THR A 53 7.82 5.77 -1.77
N ALA A 54 6.69 5.86 -1.05
CA ALA A 54 6.68 6.41 0.31
C ALA A 54 7.62 5.65 1.24
N VAL A 55 7.56 4.31 1.24
CA VAL A 55 8.44 3.49 2.09
C VAL A 55 9.91 3.65 1.72
N ARG A 56 10.24 3.61 0.41
CA ARG A 56 11.61 3.79 -0.08
C ARG A 56 12.16 5.17 0.30
N GLU A 57 11.42 6.23 0.04
CA GLU A 57 11.88 7.60 0.28
C GLU A 57 12.07 7.86 1.78
N VAL A 58 11.20 7.34 2.64
CA VAL A 58 11.43 7.43 4.09
C VAL A 58 12.72 6.70 4.48
N ALA A 59 12.94 5.47 4.00
CA ALA A 59 14.17 4.74 4.31
C ALA A 59 15.42 5.44 3.75
N GLU A 60 15.38 5.97 2.53
CA GLU A 60 16.50 6.66 1.91
C GLU A 60 16.85 7.97 2.63
N GLU A 61 15.85 8.80 2.96
CA GLU A 61 16.06 10.11 3.60
C GLU A 61 16.36 10.01 5.10
N THR A 62 15.92 8.93 5.77
CA THR A 62 15.93 8.88 7.25
C THR A 62 16.55 7.62 7.83
N GLY A 63 16.84 6.59 7.04
CA GLY A 63 17.29 5.28 7.53
C GLY A 63 16.23 4.48 8.31
N ILE A 64 15.05 5.06 8.56
CA ILE A 64 13.95 4.40 9.26
C ILE A 64 13.12 3.56 8.28
N ASN A 65 12.92 2.30 8.61
CA ASN A 65 12.04 1.40 7.90
C ASN A 65 10.62 1.53 8.45
N ILE A 66 9.65 1.64 7.55
CA ILE A 66 8.25 1.80 7.92
C ILE A 66 7.36 0.81 7.20
N ARG A 67 6.19 0.55 7.80
CA ARG A 67 5.01 0.07 7.06
C ARG A 67 3.95 1.15 7.01
N LEU A 68 3.21 1.20 5.92
CA LEU A 68 2.12 2.16 5.74
C LEU A 68 0.82 1.66 6.39
N THR A 69 0.01 2.63 6.80
CA THR A 69 -1.35 2.42 7.28
C THR A 69 -2.31 3.30 6.49
N ILE A 70 -3.04 4.20 7.14
CA ILE A 70 -4.12 5.00 6.57
C ILE A 70 -3.55 6.03 5.59
N PRO A 71 -4.15 6.23 4.40
CA PRO A 71 -3.81 7.33 3.52
C PRO A 71 -4.30 8.67 4.09
N LEU A 72 -3.47 9.69 3.95
CA LEU A 72 -3.75 11.08 4.33
C LEU A 72 -4.12 11.89 3.08
N GLN A 73 -4.60 13.12 3.29
CA GLN A 73 -4.96 14.02 2.21
C GLN A 73 -3.72 14.34 1.34
N PRO A 74 -3.77 14.12 0.02
CA PRO A 74 -2.67 14.49 -0.86
C PRO A 74 -2.52 16.01 -0.95
N ILE A 75 -1.29 16.49 -1.08
CA ILE A 75 -0.98 17.91 -1.32
C ILE A 75 -0.65 18.11 -2.79
N GLU A 76 -1.25 19.13 -3.41
CA GLU A 76 -0.91 19.58 -4.75
C GLU A 76 -0.35 21.01 -4.73
N TYR A 77 0.81 21.21 -5.36
CA TYR A 77 1.42 22.52 -5.52
C TYR A 77 2.20 22.64 -6.82
N THR A 78 2.46 23.88 -7.26
CA THR A 78 3.18 24.13 -8.52
C THR A 78 4.67 24.30 -8.28
N VAL A 79 5.49 23.47 -8.92
CA VAL A 79 6.95 23.60 -8.90
C VAL A 79 7.41 24.38 -10.14
N ARG A 80 8.23 25.41 -9.93
CA ARG A 80 8.89 26.17 -11.00
C ARG A 80 10.33 25.68 -11.17
N TYR A 81 10.77 25.51 -12.41
CA TYR A 81 12.11 25.06 -12.75
C TYR A 81 12.57 25.62 -14.09
N LEU A 82 13.88 25.67 -14.31
CA LEU A 82 14.45 26.05 -15.60
C LEU A 82 14.65 24.80 -16.46
N THR A 83 14.32 24.89 -17.75
CA THR A 83 14.72 23.88 -18.73
C THR A 83 16.22 23.93 -18.98
N ARG A 84 16.78 22.89 -19.62
CA ARG A 84 18.19 22.86 -20.06
C ARG A 84 18.61 24.09 -20.88
N ASN A 85 17.66 24.77 -21.52
CA ASN A 85 17.89 25.96 -22.33
C ASN A 85 17.58 27.27 -21.57
N GLY A 86 17.50 27.23 -20.24
CA GLY A 86 17.24 28.39 -19.38
C GLY A 86 15.80 28.91 -19.39
N LYS A 87 14.88 28.31 -20.17
CA LYS A 87 13.48 28.75 -20.19
C LYS A 87 12.74 28.33 -18.92
N PRO A 88 12.03 29.24 -18.22
CA PRO A 88 11.22 28.89 -17.06
C PRO A 88 10.05 28.01 -17.46
N LYS A 89 9.77 27.01 -16.64
CA LYS A 89 8.58 26.16 -16.71
C LYS A 89 7.99 25.95 -15.33
N SER A 90 6.71 25.66 -15.30
CA SER A 90 5.99 25.21 -14.11
C SER A 90 5.36 23.85 -14.38
N ARG A 91 5.22 23.04 -13.34
CA ARG A 91 4.50 21.77 -13.40
C ARG A 91 3.85 21.52 -12.04
N ALA A 92 2.61 21.06 -12.04
CA ALA A 92 1.95 20.56 -10.84
C ALA A 92 2.76 19.38 -10.27
N LYS A 93 2.92 19.36 -8.95
CA LYS A 93 3.46 18.25 -8.17
C LYS A 93 2.38 17.83 -7.17
N VAL A 94 2.07 16.54 -7.18
CA VAL A 94 1.16 15.91 -6.22
C VAL A 94 1.99 15.02 -5.32
N VAL A 95 1.87 15.21 -4.01
CA VAL A 95 2.47 14.36 -2.98
C VAL A 95 1.35 13.58 -2.31
N SER A 96 1.41 12.26 -2.42
CA SER A 96 0.51 11.35 -1.69
C SER A 96 1.14 10.99 -0.35
N TRP A 97 0.33 10.90 0.68
CA TRP A 97 0.79 10.74 2.06
C TRP A 97 0.09 9.58 2.73
N TRP A 98 0.81 8.93 3.65
CA TRP A 98 0.29 7.88 4.51
C TRP A 98 0.76 8.13 5.94
N LEU A 99 -0.01 7.64 6.91
CA LEU A 99 0.50 7.39 8.25
C LEU A 99 1.45 6.19 8.19
N GLY A 100 2.70 6.41 8.56
CA GLY A 100 3.74 5.39 8.67
C GLY A 100 3.90 4.90 10.11
N VAL A 101 4.14 3.60 10.26
CA VAL A 101 4.52 2.99 11.54
C VAL A 101 5.97 2.54 11.44
N ASP A 102 6.80 3.00 12.38
CA ASP A 102 8.18 2.56 12.57
C ASP A 102 8.24 1.04 12.82
N ILE A 103 9.05 0.35 12.03
CA ILE A 103 9.32 -1.09 12.16
C ILE A 103 10.82 -1.40 12.33
N GLY A 104 11.62 -0.38 12.65
CA GLY A 104 13.06 -0.47 12.92
C GLY A 104 13.93 0.29 11.92
N GLY A 105 15.24 0.10 12.03
CA GLY A 105 16.24 0.91 11.33
C GLY A 105 16.85 1.97 12.26
N SER A 106 17.77 2.75 11.73
CA SER A 106 18.47 3.82 12.45
C SER A 106 18.62 5.04 11.55
N ILE A 107 18.62 6.24 12.14
CA ILE A 107 18.94 7.49 11.43
C ILE A 107 20.33 7.44 10.80
N GLU A 108 21.25 6.66 11.40
CA GLU A 108 22.60 6.44 10.87
C GLU A 108 22.62 5.64 9.56
N ASP A 109 21.54 4.92 9.24
CA ASP A 109 21.42 4.10 8.03
C ASP A 109 20.90 4.90 6.82
N ALA A 110 20.67 6.20 6.95
CA ALA A 110 20.20 7.06 5.86
C ALA A 110 21.18 7.05 4.68
N THR A 111 20.65 6.98 3.46
CA THR A 111 21.44 6.86 2.22
C THR A 111 21.32 8.05 1.28
N ALA A 112 20.42 8.99 1.56
CA ALA A 112 20.32 10.26 0.84
C ALA A 112 21.65 11.02 0.94
N SER A 113 22.00 11.77 -0.12
CA SER A 113 23.27 12.51 -0.09
C SER A 113 23.17 13.68 0.91
N PRO A 114 24.27 14.05 1.59
CA PRO A 114 24.27 15.18 2.51
C PRO A 114 23.86 16.52 1.87
N GLU A 115 23.99 16.65 0.55
CA GLU A 115 23.49 17.82 -0.19
C GLU A 115 21.96 17.84 -0.37
N GLU A 116 21.31 16.68 -0.25
CA GLU A 116 19.85 16.53 -0.31
C GLU A 116 19.23 16.56 1.09
N ILE A 117 19.78 15.77 2.02
CA ILE A 117 19.36 15.64 3.42
C ILE A 117 20.61 15.59 4.28
N ASP A 118 20.82 16.57 5.16
CA ASP A 118 21.94 16.60 6.11
C ASP A 118 21.54 16.18 7.54
N GLY A 119 20.26 15.93 7.77
CA GLY A 119 19.77 15.44 9.05
C GLY A 119 18.34 14.89 9.00
N ALA A 120 18.13 13.79 9.72
CA ALA A 120 16.82 13.29 10.10
C ALA A 120 16.76 13.20 11.62
N PHE A 121 15.60 13.48 12.21
CA PHE A 121 15.43 13.44 13.66
C PHE A 121 13.97 13.27 14.05
N TRP A 122 13.77 12.77 15.26
CA TRP A 122 12.46 12.69 15.89
C TRP A 122 12.18 14.00 16.62
N MET A 123 11.03 14.60 16.32
CA MET A 123 10.59 15.86 16.91
C MET A 123 9.25 15.64 17.63
N PRO A 124 9.07 16.16 18.86
CA PRO A 124 7.76 16.21 19.50
C PRO A 124 6.71 16.84 18.58
N THR A 125 5.54 16.22 18.51
CA THR A 125 4.50 16.59 17.54
C THR A 125 3.96 18.02 17.73
N ASP A 126 3.92 18.50 18.97
CA ASP A 126 3.57 19.89 19.31
C ASP A 126 4.59 20.90 18.77
N GLN A 127 5.88 20.57 18.85
CA GLN A 127 6.94 21.37 18.25
C GLN A 127 6.89 21.31 16.72
N ALA A 128 6.70 20.12 16.14
CA ALA A 128 6.67 19.94 14.69
C ALA A 128 5.59 20.77 14.01
N LEU A 129 4.41 20.90 14.62
CA LEU A 129 3.34 21.77 14.11
C LEU A 129 3.75 23.25 14.00
N GLY A 130 4.68 23.71 14.84
CA GLY A 130 5.21 25.08 14.80
C GLY A 130 6.52 25.27 14.01
N HIS A 131 7.27 24.19 13.79
CA HIS A 131 8.61 24.24 13.20
C HIS A 131 8.70 23.75 11.75
N LEU A 132 7.73 22.96 11.27
CA LEU A 132 7.67 22.57 9.86
C LEU A 132 7.58 23.82 8.97
N THR A 133 8.49 23.93 8.01
CA THR A 133 8.62 25.14 7.17
C THR A 133 7.40 25.35 6.27
N TYR A 134 6.75 24.26 5.84
CA TYR A 134 5.59 24.31 4.96
C TYR A 134 4.29 24.12 5.75
N PRO A 135 3.33 25.07 5.71
CA PRO A 135 2.03 24.91 6.36
C PRO A 135 1.27 23.68 5.90
N THR A 136 1.51 23.22 4.66
CA THR A 136 0.91 22.00 4.12
C THR A 136 1.41 20.75 4.85
N ASP A 137 2.70 20.70 5.22
CA ASP A 137 3.25 19.57 5.98
C ASP A 137 2.67 19.54 7.40
N ALA A 138 2.53 20.70 8.05
CA ALA A 138 1.85 20.83 9.34
C ALA A 138 0.37 20.41 9.26
N GLN A 139 -0.32 20.72 8.16
CA GLN A 139 -1.70 20.28 7.92
C GLN A 139 -1.80 18.75 7.84
N VAL A 140 -0.88 18.10 7.12
CA VAL A 140 -0.86 16.63 6.98
C VAL A 140 -0.49 15.95 8.30
N LEU A 141 0.42 16.54 9.09
CA LEU A 141 0.70 16.10 10.46
C LEU A 141 -0.55 16.22 11.35
N GLY A 142 -1.27 17.35 11.30
CA GLY A 142 -2.51 17.53 12.04
C GLY A 142 -3.55 16.47 11.72
N GLU A 143 -3.78 16.17 10.44
CA GLU A 143 -4.67 15.07 10.03
C GLU A 143 -4.19 13.73 10.61
N ALA A 144 -2.89 13.43 10.54
CA ALA A 144 -2.35 12.17 11.04
C ALA A 144 -2.56 11.99 12.56
N LEU A 145 -2.51 13.07 13.34
CA LEU A 145 -2.73 13.04 14.80
C LEU A 145 -4.19 12.78 15.18
N ASP A 146 -5.14 13.22 14.34
CA ASP A 146 -6.58 13.04 14.56
C ASP A 146 -7.09 11.65 14.14
N LEU A 147 -6.26 10.86 13.45
CA LEU A 147 -6.66 9.54 12.95
C LEU A 147 -6.60 8.46 14.02
N PRO A 148 -7.59 7.55 14.07
CA PRO A 148 -7.56 6.41 14.96
C PRO A 148 -6.53 5.38 14.47
N THR A 149 -6.10 4.49 15.37
CA THR A 149 -5.42 3.26 14.96
C THR A 149 -6.37 2.41 14.11
N THR A 150 -5.85 1.82 13.02
CA THR A 150 -6.63 0.95 12.14
C THR A 150 -5.95 -0.36 11.85
N SER A 151 -6.75 -1.39 11.60
CA SER A 151 -6.31 -2.66 11.01
C SER A 151 -6.39 -2.58 9.47
N THR A 152 -5.31 -2.99 8.80
CA THR A 152 -5.24 -3.02 7.33
C THR A 152 -5.62 -4.40 6.78
N VAL A 153 -6.59 -4.42 5.85
CA VAL A 153 -6.98 -5.62 5.08
C VAL A 153 -6.85 -5.33 3.59
N ILE A 154 -6.06 -6.14 2.88
CA ILE A 154 -5.85 -6.00 1.43
C ILE A 154 -6.62 -7.11 0.70
N LEU A 155 -7.70 -6.74 0.02
CA LEU A 155 -8.43 -7.63 -0.87
C LEU A 155 -7.79 -7.62 -2.27
N VAL A 156 -7.35 -8.78 -2.75
CA VAL A 156 -6.65 -8.96 -4.02
C VAL A 156 -7.51 -9.77 -4.99
N ARG A 157 -7.72 -9.27 -6.21
CA ARG A 157 -8.19 -10.13 -7.30
C ARG A 157 -7.02 -10.93 -7.86
N HIS A 158 -7.18 -12.23 -8.06
CA HIS A 158 -6.11 -13.06 -8.65
C HIS A 158 -5.57 -12.48 -9.97
N GLY A 159 -4.29 -12.73 -10.24
CA GLY A 159 -3.63 -12.34 -11.47
C GLY A 159 -4.21 -13.00 -12.71
N LYS A 160 -3.83 -12.53 -13.89
CA LYS A 160 -4.30 -13.08 -15.15
C LYS A 160 -3.97 -14.58 -15.25
N ALA A 161 -5.01 -15.40 -15.39
CA ALA A 161 -4.92 -16.84 -15.50
C ALA A 161 -5.11 -17.31 -16.94
N VAL A 162 -4.61 -18.52 -17.24
CA VAL A 162 -4.86 -19.22 -18.51
C VAL A 162 -6.36 -19.19 -18.80
N SER A 163 -6.75 -18.90 -20.05
CA SER A 163 -8.17 -18.84 -20.40
C SER A 163 -8.87 -20.19 -20.19
N ARG A 164 -10.17 -20.18 -19.83
CA ARG A 164 -10.94 -21.43 -19.69
C ARG A 164 -10.93 -22.26 -20.99
N LYS A 165 -11.06 -21.60 -22.14
CA LYS A 165 -11.02 -22.24 -23.46
C LYS A 165 -9.70 -22.97 -23.70
N GLU A 166 -8.58 -22.29 -23.46
CA GLU A 166 -7.25 -22.89 -23.60
C GLU A 166 -7.05 -24.03 -22.59
N TRP A 167 -7.44 -23.82 -21.32
CA TRP A 167 -7.33 -24.83 -20.28
C TRP A 167 -8.05 -26.14 -20.64
N ASN A 168 -9.30 -26.03 -21.10
CA ASN A 168 -10.13 -27.18 -21.48
C ASN A 168 -9.62 -27.90 -22.74
N SER A 169 -8.85 -27.22 -23.59
CA SER A 169 -8.25 -27.84 -24.80
C SER A 169 -7.04 -28.74 -24.52
N ARG A 170 -6.48 -28.72 -23.30
CA ARG A 170 -5.28 -29.50 -22.96
C ARG A 170 -5.62 -30.98 -22.78
N LYS A 171 -4.81 -31.86 -23.40
CA LYS A 171 -4.97 -33.33 -23.37
C LYS A 171 -5.01 -33.94 -21.96
N ARG A 172 -4.36 -33.30 -20.98
CA ARG A 172 -4.42 -33.63 -19.54
C ARG A 172 -4.78 -32.37 -18.75
N HIS A 173 -6.03 -31.94 -18.79
CA HIS A 173 -6.51 -30.81 -17.98
C HIS A 173 -7.01 -31.31 -16.63
N GLY A 174 -6.82 -30.49 -15.59
CA GLY A 174 -7.45 -30.68 -14.28
C GLY A 174 -8.76 -29.90 -14.16
N LYS A 175 -9.38 -29.93 -12.97
CA LYS A 175 -10.55 -29.09 -12.62
C LYS A 175 -10.23 -27.59 -12.80
N ASP A 176 -11.22 -26.71 -12.99
CA ASP A 176 -10.96 -25.26 -13.10
C ASP A 176 -10.24 -24.69 -11.87
N ALA A 177 -10.47 -25.26 -10.69
CA ALA A 177 -9.75 -24.94 -9.46
C ALA A 177 -8.22 -25.07 -9.60
N THR A 178 -7.72 -25.98 -10.45
CA THR A 178 -6.28 -26.19 -10.67
C THR A 178 -5.71 -25.34 -11.82
N ARG A 179 -6.51 -24.46 -12.43
CA ARG A 179 -6.09 -23.62 -13.56
C ARG A 179 -5.08 -22.56 -13.09
N PRO A 180 -3.86 -22.51 -13.67
CA PRO A 180 -2.78 -21.67 -13.16
C PRO A 180 -2.79 -20.24 -13.75
N LEU A 181 -1.95 -19.38 -13.18
CA LEU A 181 -1.59 -18.09 -13.76
C LEU A 181 -0.89 -18.25 -15.12
N GLU A 182 -1.18 -17.34 -16.05
CA GLU A 182 -0.41 -17.22 -17.30
C GLU A 182 0.84 -16.34 -17.10
N ARG A 183 1.66 -16.17 -18.15
CA ARG A 183 2.89 -15.35 -18.08
C ARG A 183 2.63 -13.94 -17.57
N ARG A 184 1.56 -13.30 -18.03
CA ARG A 184 1.15 -11.97 -17.54
C ARG A 184 0.84 -12.02 -16.04
N GLY A 185 -0.01 -12.94 -15.60
CA GLY A 185 -0.39 -13.07 -14.19
C GLY A 185 0.80 -13.31 -13.26
N ARG A 186 1.81 -14.07 -13.68
CA ARG A 186 3.05 -14.25 -12.87
C ARG A 186 3.84 -12.94 -12.69
N ARG A 187 3.89 -12.08 -13.71
CA ARG A 187 4.50 -10.74 -13.57
C ARG A 187 3.68 -9.86 -12.63
N GLN A 188 2.36 -9.91 -12.74
CA GLN A 188 1.46 -9.19 -11.84
C GLN A 188 1.65 -9.63 -10.38
N ALA A 189 1.74 -10.94 -10.13
CA ALA A 189 1.98 -11.50 -8.79
C ALA A 189 3.33 -11.04 -8.20
N LYS A 190 4.39 -10.97 -9.02
CA LYS A 190 5.68 -10.42 -8.58
C LYS A 190 5.60 -8.93 -8.26
N ALA A 191 4.90 -8.14 -9.08
CA ALA A 191 4.73 -6.71 -8.82
C ALA A 191 3.93 -6.43 -7.54
N LEU A 192 2.91 -7.25 -7.28
CA LEU A 192 2.09 -7.16 -6.08
C LEU A 192 2.91 -7.32 -4.79
N ALA A 193 3.99 -8.09 -4.80
CA ALA A 193 4.84 -8.29 -3.62
C ALA A 193 5.37 -6.97 -3.05
N ASN A 194 5.75 -6.01 -3.91
CA ASN A 194 6.23 -4.70 -3.46
C ASN A 194 5.12 -3.89 -2.77
N LEU A 195 3.90 -3.94 -3.30
CA LEU A 195 2.75 -3.28 -2.69
C LEU A 195 2.41 -3.90 -1.34
N LEU A 196 2.33 -5.24 -1.25
CA LEU A 196 2.04 -5.93 0.01
C LEU A 196 3.12 -5.66 1.07
N SER A 197 4.38 -5.60 0.64
CA SER A 197 5.51 -5.23 1.50
C SER A 197 5.39 -3.80 2.05
N ALA A 198 4.94 -2.84 1.23
CA ALA A 198 4.80 -1.45 1.68
C ALA A 198 3.79 -1.28 2.83
N PHE A 199 2.77 -2.15 2.88
CA PHE A 199 1.80 -2.18 3.98
C PHE A 199 2.18 -3.16 5.10
N GLY A 200 3.36 -3.79 5.04
CA GLY A 200 3.83 -4.72 6.06
C GLY A 200 2.90 -5.90 6.28
N VAL A 201 2.36 -6.50 5.21
CA VAL A 201 1.47 -7.67 5.31
C VAL A 201 2.21 -8.86 5.90
N THR A 202 1.74 -9.37 7.03
CA THR A 202 2.35 -10.53 7.71
C THR A 202 1.50 -11.79 7.58
N ARG A 203 0.23 -11.65 7.19
CA ARG A 203 -0.72 -12.77 7.10
C ARG A 203 -1.32 -12.87 5.71
N LEU A 204 -1.40 -14.09 5.18
CA LEU A 204 -1.94 -14.35 3.84
C LEU A 204 -3.08 -15.37 3.89
N ALA A 205 -4.19 -15.00 3.23
CA ALA A 205 -5.32 -15.88 2.98
C ALA A 205 -5.66 -15.87 1.49
N SER A 206 -6.27 -16.94 0.99
CA SER A 206 -6.63 -17.00 -0.42
C SER A 206 -7.75 -18.00 -0.63
N SER A 207 -8.55 -17.82 -1.69
CA SER A 207 -9.25 -18.97 -2.27
C SER A 207 -8.25 -20.09 -2.57
N SER A 208 -8.65 -21.33 -2.30
CA SER A 208 -7.83 -22.52 -2.54
C SER A 208 -7.55 -22.82 -4.01
N SER A 209 -8.16 -22.09 -4.95
CA SER A 209 -7.84 -22.21 -6.38
C SER A 209 -6.39 -21.85 -6.68
N THR A 210 -5.72 -22.65 -7.52
CA THR A 210 -4.29 -22.50 -7.86
C THR A 210 -3.93 -21.09 -8.32
N ARG A 211 -4.74 -20.45 -9.18
CA ARG A 211 -4.50 -19.06 -9.63
C ARG A 211 -4.49 -18.03 -8.50
N CYS A 212 -5.31 -18.21 -7.46
CA CYS A 212 -5.35 -17.29 -6.32
C CYS A 212 -4.12 -17.51 -5.43
N MET A 213 -3.83 -18.77 -5.09
CA MET A 213 -2.62 -19.14 -4.33
C MET A 213 -1.35 -18.62 -5.02
N GLN A 214 -1.19 -18.88 -6.32
CA GLN A 214 -0.06 -18.41 -7.13
C GLN A 214 0.04 -16.87 -7.23
N THR A 215 -1.04 -16.14 -6.97
CA THR A 215 -1.01 -14.66 -7.00
C THR A 215 -0.29 -14.10 -5.77
N LEU A 216 -0.44 -14.75 -4.61
CA LEU A 216 0.21 -14.33 -3.37
C LEU A 216 1.56 -15.04 -3.13
N GLN A 217 1.81 -16.16 -3.80
CA GLN A 217 3.00 -16.98 -3.58
C GLN A 217 4.33 -16.21 -3.62
N PRO A 218 4.60 -15.32 -4.60
CA PRO A 218 5.89 -14.60 -4.62
C PRO A 218 6.14 -13.77 -3.36
N TYR A 219 5.09 -13.20 -2.78
CA TYR A 219 5.21 -12.46 -1.53
C TYR A 219 5.30 -13.41 -0.32
N ALA A 220 4.50 -14.47 -0.29
CA ALA A 220 4.55 -15.51 0.73
C ALA A 220 5.96 -16.10 0.90
N ASP A 221 6.63 -16.37 -0.23
CA ASP A 221 8.02 -16.85 -0.26
C ASP A 221 9.01 -15.81 0.28
N THR A 222 8.74 -14.51 0.08
CA THR A 222 9.63 -13.41 0.51
C THR A 222 9.59 -13.23 2.04
N ILE A 223 8.42 -13.38 2.65
CA ILE A 223 8.25 -13.22 4.11
C ILE A 223 8.20 -14.56 4.85
N GLU A 224 8.45 -15.67 4.14
CA GLU A 224 8.49 -17.04 4.67
C GLU A 224 7.22 -17.46 5.44
N VAL A 225 6.04 -17.09 4.93
CA VAL A 225 4.74 -17.48 5.55
C VAL A 225 3.91 -18.38 4.66
N GLU A 226 3.10 -19.23 5.27
CA GLU A 226 2.12 -20.04 4.54
C GLU A 226 0.88 -19.22 4.18
N ILE A 227 0.32 -19.51 3.00
CA ILE A 227 -0.97 -18.96 2.57
C ILE A 227 -2.08 -19.85 3.12
N THR A 228 -2.96 -19.29 3.94
CA THR A 228 -4.17 -19.99 4.40
C THR A 228 -5.17 -20.15 3.25
N GLY A 229 -5.30 -21.37 2.72
CA GLY A 229 -6.30 -21.72 1.70
C GLY A 229 -7.72 -21.81 2.27
N LEU A 230 -8.68 -21.12 1.65
CA LEU A 230 -10.07 -21.03 2.07
C LEU A 230 -11.00 -21.46 0.93
N ASP A 231 -11.50 -22.70 0.98
CA ASP A 231 -12.46 -23.23 0.00
C ASP A 231 -13.76 -22.41 -0.06
N ALA A 232 -14.16 -21.78 1.06
CA ALA A 232 -15.32 -20.90 1.13
C ALA A 232 -15.25 -19.66 0.21
N LEU A 233 -14.07 -19.36 -0.34
CA LEU A 233 -13.84 -18.27 -1.28
C LEU A 233 -13.71 -18.76 -2.73
N SER A 234 -13.87 -20.06 -3.02
CA SER A 234 -13.88 -20.58 -4.39
C SER A 234 -15.14 -20.13 -5.14
N GLU A 235 -15.07 -20.07 -6.48
CA GLU A 235 -16.23 -19.71 -7.31
C GLU A 235 -17.39 -20.70 -7.08
N GLU A 236 -17.08 -21.99 -7.01
CA GLU A 236 -18.06 -23.08 -6.88
C GLU A 236 -18.76 -23.07 -5.52
N VAL A 237 -18.02 -22.88 -4.42
CA VAL A 237 -18.61 -22.83 -3.08
C VAL A 237 -19.41 -21.54 -2.90
N HIS A 238 -18.95 -20.44 -3.47
CA HIS A 238 -19.66 -19.17 -3.42
C HIS A 238 -20.99 -19.25 -4.19
N GLU A 239 -20.97 -19.78 -5.41
CA GLU A 239 -22.18 -19.96 -6.24
C GLU A 239 -23.21 -20.84 -5.53
N ALA A 240 -22.77 -21.92 -4.88
CA ALA A 240 -23.66 -22.80 -4.13
C ALA A 240 -24.21 -22.17 -2.84
N ASN A 241 -23.40 -21.40 -2.10
CA ASN A 241 -23.82 -20.75 -0.86
C ASN A 241 -22.96 -19.52 -0.49
N PRO A 242 -23.36 -18.30 -0.90
CA PRO A 242 -22.65 -17.06 -0.59
C PRO A 242 -22.45 -16.78 0.91
N ARG A 243 -23.29 -17.34 1.80
CA ARG A 243 -23.17 -17.15 3.25
C ARG A 243 -21.88 -17.74 3.80
N LYS A 244 -21.32 -18.77 3.14
CA LYS A 244 -20.00 -19.32 3.50
C LYS A 244 -18.88 -18.31 3.26
N THR A 245 -18.94 -17.57 2.16
CA THR A 245 -17.99 -16.48 1.86
C THR A 245 -18.10 -15.37 2.90
N VAL A 246 -19.33 -14.95 3.27
CA VAL A 246 -19.54 -13.96 4.34
C VAL A 246 -18.94 -14.44 5.67
N SER A 247 -19.19 -15.70 6.05
CA SER A 247 -18.62 -16.27 7.28
C SER A 247 -17.08 -16.31 7.25
N ALA A 248 -16.49 -16.68 6.12
CA ALA A 248 -15.03 -16.68 5.95
C ALA A 248 -14.44 -15.26 6.05
N MET A 249 -15.06 -14.27 5.42
CA MET A 249 -14.63 -12.88 5.50
C MET A 249 -14.74 -12.31 6.91
N ARG A 250 -15.82 -12.62 7.65
CA ARG A 250 -15.95 -12.23 9.07
C ARG A 250 -14.80 -12.76 9.92
N LYS A 251 -14.33 -14.00 9.67
CA LYS A 251 -13.17 -14.56 10.38
C LYS A 251 -11.88 -13.84 10.01
N VAL A 252 -11.70 -13.47 8.73
CA VAL A 252 -10.54 -12.70 8.27
C VAL A 252 -10.51 -11.31 8.90
N ILE A 253 -11.65 -10.62 8.91
CA ILE A 253 -11.82 -9.31 9.55
C ILE A 253 -11.57 -9.43 11.06
N GLY A 254 -12.17 -10.42 11.73
CA GLY A 254 -11.94 -10.64 13.16
C GLY A 254 -10.46 -10.87 13.50
N ARG A 255 -9.71 -11.59 12.65
CA ARG A 255 -8.25 -11.74 12.82
C ARG A 255 -7.50 -10.42 12.62
N ALA A 256 -7.91 -9.60 11.66
CA ALA A 256 -7.33 -8.29 11.42
C ALA A 256 -7.56 -7.34 12.61
N LEU A 257 -8.75 -7.36 13.20
CA LEU A 257 -9.12 -6.53 14.35
C LEU A 257 -8.49 -7.01 15.66
N ALA A 258 -8.28 -8.32 15.82
CA ALA A 258 -7.65 -8.88 17.01
C ALA A 258 -6.18 -8.44 17.19
N ASP A 259 -5.51 -8.08 16.09
CA ASP A 259 -4.15 -7.56 16.11
C ASP A 259 -3.92 -6.59 14.93
N PRO A 260 -4.09 -5.28 15.14
CA PRO A 260 -3.85 -4.25 14.12
C PRO A 260 -2.40 -4.16 13.65
N THR A 261 -1.45 -4.73 14.38
CA THR A 261 -0.02 -4.73 14.01
C THR A 261 0.32 -5.78 12.96
N GLN A 262 -0.64 -6.66 12.63
CA GLN A 262 -0.45 -7.78 11.70
C GLN A 262 -1.34 -7.65 10.45
N PRO A 263 -1.07 -6.74 9.50
CA PRO A 263 -1.88 -6.59 8.29
C PRO A 263 -2.07 -7.90 7.50
N ILE A 264 -3.24 -8.07 6.88
CA ILE A 264 -3.61 -9.30 6.17
C ILE A 264 -3.98 -9.03 4.71
N ALA A 265 -3.47 -9.85 3.78
CA ALA A 265 -3.93 -9.87 2.40
C ALA A 265 -4.75 -11.13 2.10
N ILE A 266 -5.83 -10.96 1.34
CA ILE A 266 -6.76 -12.02 0.95
C ILE A 266 -7.03 -12.03 -0.55
N CYS A 267 -6.77 -13.17 -1.22
CA CYS A 267 -7.00 -13.31 -2.66
C CYS A 267 -8.35 -13.99 -3.01
N GLY A 268 -9.07 -13.43 -3.99
CA GLY A 268 -10.36 -13.95 -4.46
C GLY A 268 -10.60 -13.85 -5.97
N HIS A 269 -11.82 -14.21 -6.39
CA HIS A 269 -12.24 -14.28 -7.80
C HIS A 269 -13.29 -13.23 -8.13
N ARG A 270 -13.30 -12.76 -9.39
CA ARG A 270 -14.26 -11.74 -9.86
C ARG A 270 -15.72 -11.95 -9.41
N PRO A 271 -16.35 -13.13 -9.52
CA PRO A 271 -17.74 -13.32 -9.09
C PRO A 271 -17.93 -13.30 -7.57
N VAL A 272 -16.87 -13.58 -6.79
CA VAL A 272 -16.89 -13.65 -5.32
C VAL A 272 -16.55 -12.29 -4.68
N LEU A 273 -15.72 -11.50 -5.35
CA LEU A 273 -15.23 -10.19 -4.87
C LEU A 273 -16.32 -9.21 -4.42
N PRO A 274 -17.50 -9.11 -5.06
CA PRO A 274 -18.56 -8.23 -4.55
C PRO A 274 -18.96 -8.55 -3.12
N THR A 275 -19.16 -9.84 -2.79
CA THR A 275 -19.50 -10.27 -1.42
C THR A 275 -18.34 -10.06 -0.45
N MET A 276 -17.11 -10.31 -0.89
CA MET A 276 -15.92 -10.09 -0.05
C MET A 276 -15.74 -8.62 0.30
N ARG A 277 -15.97 -7.74 -0.68
CA ARG A 277 -15.85 -6.30 -0.53
C ARG A 277 -16.97 -5.71 0.32
N GLU A 278 -18.21 -6.17 0.13
CA GLU A 278 -19.34 -5.77 0.97
C GLU A 278 -19.08 -6.09 2.45
N ALA A 279 -18.50 -7.25 2.74
CA ALA A 279 -18.11 -7.61 4.11
C ALA A 279 -17.07 -6.64 4.71
N LEU A 280 -16.25 -6.00 3.87
CA LEU A 280 -15.26 -4.99 4.25
C LEU A 280 -15.80 -3.55 4.15
N GLY A 281 -17.10 -3.34 3.93
CA GLY A 281 -17.66 -2.00 3.71
C GLY A 281 -17.04 -1.25 2.52
N GLY A 282 -16.46 -1.96 1.54
CA GLY A 282 -15.73 -1.37 0.43
C GLY A 282 -16.64 -0.84 -0.68
N ALA A 283 -16.20 0.22 -1.37
CA ALA A 283 -16.95 0.86 -2.45
C ALA A 283 -17.22 -0.07 -3.63
N ASN A 284 -18.37 0.05 -4.29
CA ASN A 284 -18.69 -0.80 -5.43
C ASN A 284 -17.82 -0.47 -6.65
N HIS A 285 -16.79 -1.29 -6.90
CA HIS A 285 -15.86 -1.15 -8.03
C HIS A 285 -15.55 -2.52 -8.66
N PRO A 286 -15.69 -2.67 -9.99
CA PRO A 286 -15.25 -3.88 -10.70
C PRO A 286 -13.73 -4.00 -10.67
N MET A 287 -13.22 -5.07 -10.07
CA MET A 287 -11.77 -5.26 -9.97
C MET A 287 -11.17 -5.89 -11.22
N SER A 288 -10.09 -5.33 -11.76
CA SER A 288 -9.20 -5.91 -12.78
C SER A 288 -8.29 -7.00 -12.20
N THR A 289 -7.70 -7.85 -13.05
CA THR A 289 -6.80 -8.92 -12.57
C THR A 289 -5.57 -8.32 -11.88
N ALA A 290 -5.23 -8.82 -10.69
CA ALA A 290 -4.21 -8.25 -9.81
C ALA A 290 -4.45 -6.80 -9.39
N GLU A 291 -5.70 -6.36 -9.38
CA GLU A 291 -6.09 -5.14 -8.67
C GLU A 291 -6.33 -5.45 -7.20
N CYS A 292 -6.04 -4.46 -6.35
CA CYS A 292 -6.17 -4.51 -4.92
C CYS A 292 -7.13 -3.43 -4.44
N LEU A 293 -7.93 -3.79 -3.44
CA LEU A 293 -8.62 -2.89 -2.54
C LEU A 293 -7.93 -2.98 -1.19
N ILE A 294 -7.42 -1.87 -0.69
CA ILE A 294 -6.85 -1.76 0.65
C ILE A 294 -7.91 -1.08 1.51
N VAL A 295 -8.25 -1.69 2.65
CA VAL A 295 -9.28 -1.19 3.56
C VAL A 295 -8.65 -1.01 4.93
N HIS A 296 -8.89 0.16 5.53
CA HIS A 296 -8.46 0.50 6.87
C HIS A 296 -9.68 0.51 7.78
N LEU A 297 -9.71 -0.43 8.73
CA LEU A 297 -10.81 -0.66 9.65
C LEU A 297 -10.50 -0.07 11.02
N ASP A 298 -11.42 0.67 11.60
CA ASP A 298 -11.34 1.05 13.01
C ASP A 298 -11.53 -0.17 13.94
N GLU A 299 -11.40 0.04 15.25
CA GLU A 299 -11.57 -1.02 16.27
C GLU A 299 -12.95 -1.70 16.23
N ALA A 300 -13.98 -1.01 15.73
CA ALA A 300 -15.33 -1.55 15.57
C ALA A 300 -15.51 -2.32 14.24
N GLY A 301 -14.48 -2.39 13.40
CA GLY A 301 -14.52 -3.03 12.09
C GLY A 301 -15.18 -2.19 11.00
N ARG A 302 -15.33 -0.87 11.21
CA ARG A 302 -15.89 0.05 10.23
C ARG A 302 -14.79 0.61 9.34
N THR A 303 -15.09 0.75 8.05
CA THR A 303 -14.17 1.30 7.06
C THR A 303 -14.00 2.80 7.24
N VAL A 304 -12.78 3.22 7.58
CA VAL A 304 -12.40 4.63 7.75
C VAL A 304 -11.86 5.21 6.44
N ARG A 305 -10.98 4.45 5.77
CA ARG A 305 -10.39 4.78 4.47
C ARG A 305 -10.28 3.53 3.61
N GLN A 306 -10.21 3.74 2.29
CA GLN A 306 -9.93 2.69 1.34
C GLN A 306 -9.18 3.22 0.13
N GLU A 307 -8.35 2.37 -0.47
CA GLU A 307 -7.51 2.71 -1.60
C GLU A 307 -7.58 1.61 -2.67
N TRP A 308 -7.40 2.00 -3.93
CA TRP A 308 -7.44 1.09 -5.07
C TRP A 308 -6.12 1.11 -5.82
N TYR A 309 -5.54 -0.08 -6.04
CA TYR A 309 -4.26 -0.24 -6.71
C TYR A 309 -4.37 -1.25 -7.84
N SER A 310 -4.17 -0.79 -9.06
CA SER A 310 -4.14 -1.64 -10.24
C SER A 310 -2.71 -2.01 -10.62
N SER A 311 -2.44 -3.30 -10.80
CA SER A 311 -1.18 -3.75 -11.38
C SER A 311 -0.95 -3.14 -12.76
N ARG A 312 0.26 -2.60 -12.98
CA ARG A 312 0.68 -1.97 -14.25
C ARG A 312 0.99 -2.97 -15.39
N TYR A 313 0.93 -4.28 -15.13
CA TYR A 313 1.32 -5.37 -16.06
C TYR A 313 0.18 -6.12 -16.74
#